data_AF-A0A955V133-F1
#
_entry.id   AF-A0A955V133-F1
#
_cell.length_a   1.000
_cell.length_b   1.000
_cell.length_c   1.000
_cell.angle_alpha   90.00
_cell.angle_beta   90.00
_cell.angle_gamma   90.00
#
_symmetry.space_group_name_H-M   'P 1'
#
loop_
_entity.id
_entity.type
_entity.pdbx_description
1 polymer ?
#
loop_
_entity_poly.entity_id
_entity_poly.type
_entity_poly.pdbx_seq_one_letter_code
_entity_poly.pdbx_strand_id
1 'polypeptide(L)'
;MNQRIDRWLERSGVARPGSEIAPRQGGLAGRRSAVVLAATSLAAALVLAPGVGSSAGSEHGDEAAAPAKGPVHVATSVCDAQRLKAAKAEDPRIQIEIPAEFNKPWPSLSACESHDATWDERADGPMQPIPFSHKHHAGQFQIDCQYCHSATDRSRAAGMPSVEVCMGCHAQFPKEYDELEGIRILKQHWEEKTPVVWKQIHRLPEHVKFRHNRHVQAGVACQKCHGPVEEIDKMHLVPDTKWWFYGLPTQKLEMGWCIQCHRDNNQQATQDCLACHY
;
A
#
# COMPACT_ATOMS: atom_id res chain seq x y z
N MET A 1 6.02 10.61 3.30
CA MET A 1 4.83 11.38 2.91
C MET A 1 5.01 12.03 1.55
N ASN A 2 6.07 12.85 1.39
CA ASN A 2 6.27 13.75 0.24
C ASN A 2 6.09 13.08 -1.14
N GLN A 3 6.72 11.93 -1.40
CA GLN A 3 6.59 11.26 -2.71
C GLN A 3 5.17 10.77 -3.06
N ARG A 4 4.28 10.59 -2.08
CA ARG A 4 2.89 10.18 -2.34
C ARG A 4 2.02 11.39 -2.72
N ILE A 5 2.24 12.52 -2.06
CA ILE A 5 1.56 13.79 -2.34
C ILE A 5 2.01 14.36 -3.69
N ASP A 6 3.32 14.36 -3.97
CA ASP A 6 3.86 14.81 -5.27
C ASP A 6 3.28 14.00 -6.43
N ARG A 7 3.29 12.66 -6.31
CA ARG A 7 2.68 11.77 -7.33
C ARG A 7 1.17 11.90 -7.43
N TRP A 8 0.48 12.34 -6.37
CA TRP A 8 -0.96 12.60 -6.42
C TRP A 8 -1.25 13.93 -7.14
N LEU A 9 -0.47 14.99 -6.85
CA LEU A 9 -0.54 16.28 -7.56
C LEU A 9 -0.25 16.12 -9.06
N GLU A 10 0.70 15.26 -9.42
CA GLU A 10 1.01 14.95 -10.83
C GLU A 10 -0.12 14.17 -11.54
N ARG A 11 -0.83 13.28 -10.82
CA ARG A 11 -1.91 12.45 -11.38
C ARG A 11 -3.27 13.13 -11.41
N SER A 12 -3.47 14.20 -10.65
CA SER A 12 -4.72 14.98 -10.61
C SER A 12 -4.93 15.88 -11.84
N GLY A 13 -4.12 15.70 -12.90
CA GLY A 13 -4.38 16.28 -14.23
C GLY A 13 -3.69 17.62 -14.51
N VAL A 14 -2.58 17.94 -13.83
CA VAL A 14 -1.75 19.10 -14.17
C VAL A 14 -0.60 18.64 -15.08
N ALA A 15 -0.78 18.79 -16.40
CA ALA A 15 0.29 18.60 -17.35
C ALA A 15 1.45 19.58 -17.06
N ARG A 16 2.69 19.10 -17.10
CA ARG A 16 3.87 19.99 -17.10
C ARG A 16 3.79 20.87 -18.36
N PRO A 17 4.03 22.18 -18.28
CA PRO A 17 4.29 22.95 -19.48
C PRO A 17 5.62 22.46 -20.06
N GLY A 18 5.60 21.89 -21.27
CA GLY A 18 6.79 21.70 -22.09
C GLY A 18 7.29 20.27 -22.36
N SER A 19 6.51 19.20 -22.16
CA SER A 19 6.91 17.88 -22.69
C SER A 19 6.21 17.59 -24.02
N GLU A 20 6.91 17.84 -25.13
CA GLU A 20 6.52 17.35 -26.45
C GLU A 20 6.43 15.82 -26.44
N ILE A 21 5.29 15.30 -26.90
CA ILE A 21 5.04 13.88 -27.10
C ILE A 21 5.77 13.46 -28.39
N ALA A 22 6.91 12.79 -28.26
CA ALA A 22 7.52 12.08 -29.39
C ALA A 22 6.75 10.78 -29.64
N PRO A 23 6.37 10.46 -30.90
CA PRO A 23 5.63 9.23 -31.20
C PRO A 23 6.57 8.01 -31.10
N ARG A 24 6.11 6.97 -30.37
CA ARG A 24 6.75 5.65 -30.34
C ARG A 24 6.64 5.00 -31.73
N GLN A 25 7.78 4.80 -32.40
CA GLN A 25 7.86 3.82 -33.49
C GLN A 25 8.24 2.45 -32.91
N GLY A 26 7.41 1.45 -33.22
CA GLY A 26 7.72 0.04 -33.01
C GLY A 26 8.62 -0.51 -34.13
N GLY A 27 9.43 -1.52 -33.80
CA GLY A 27 10.26 -2.23 -34.77
C GLY A 27 10.90 -3.47 -34.15
N LEU A 28 10.54 -4.63 -34.69
CA LEU A 28 10.99 -5.98 -34.34
C LEU A 28 12.42 -6.27 -34.84
N ALA A 29 12.99 -7.35 -34.27
CA ALA A 29 13.91 -8.33 -34.87
C ALA A 29 15.41 -8.26 -34.55
N GLY A 30 15.97 -9.45 -34.27
CA GLY A 30 17.23 -9.87 -34.91
C GLY A 30 18.41 -10.20 -34.00
N ARG A 31 18.62 -11.49 -33.75
CA ARG A 31 19.87 -12.10 -33.24
C ARG A 31 21.07 -11.77 -34.13
N ARG A 32 22.28 -11.60 -33.56
CA ARG A 32 23.44 -12.52 -33.69
C ARG A 32 24.74 -11.91 -33.14
N SER A 33 25.56 -12.81 -32.60
CA SER A 33 26.88 -12.67 -32.01
C SER A 33 27.94 -12.02 -32.91
N ALA A 34 28.91 -11.32 -32.30
CA ALA A 34 30.33 -11.41 -32.67
C ALA A 34 31.22 -10.89 -31.53
N VAL A 35 32.12 -11.76 -31.09
CA VAL A 35 33.28 -11.48 -30.25
C VAL A 35 34.40 -10.95 -31.15
N VAL A 36 35.06 -9.83 -30.80
CA VAL A 36 36.50 -9.60 -31.06
C VAL A 36 37.06 -8.61 -30.01
N LEU A 37 38.13 -9.04 -29.35
CA LEU A 37 39.04 -8.28 -28.47
C LEU A 37 39.92 -7.32 -29.28
N ALA A 38 40.25 -6.15 -28.72
CA ALA A 38 41.64 -5.71 -28.49
C ALA A 38 41.70 -4.25 -28.00
N ALA A 39 42.31 -4.07 -26.83
CA ALA A 39 42.80 -2.79 -26.35
C ALA A 39 44.10 -2.41 -27.08
N THR A 40 44.30 -1.14 -27.39
CA THR A 40 45.63 -0.50 -27.44
C THR A 40 45.49 1.01 -27.30
N SER A 41 46.47 1.58 -26.61
CA SER A 41 46.51 2.94 -26.09
C SER A 41 47.29 3.92 -26.98
N LEU A 42 47.11 5.21 -26.70
CA LEU A 42 48.01 6.36 -26.92
C LEU A 42 48.20 6.88 -28.36
N ALA A 43 47.79 8.13 -28.60
CA ALA A 43 48.71 9.26 -28.77
C ALA A 43 47.96 10.58 -28.87
N ALA A 44 48.40 11.55 -28.07
CA ALA A 44 47.99 12.96 -28.15
C ALA A 44 48.70 13.66 -29.31
N ALA A 45 48.00 14.54 -30.03
CA ALA A 45 48.61 15.56 -30.87
C ALA A 45 47.85 16.88 -30.70
N LEU A 46 48.57 17.81 -30.09
CA LEU A 46 48.25 19.21 -29.84
C LEU A 46 48.32 19.98 -31.17
N VAL A 47 47.28 20.73 -31.55
CA VAL A 47 47.38 21.78 -32.57
C VAL A 47 46.82 23.08 -32.00
N LEU A 48 47.72 24.04 -31.86
CA LEU A 48 47.48 25.45 -31.53
C LEU A 48 47.00 26.21 -32.78
N ALA A 49 46.01 27.08 -32.61
CA ALA A 49 45.87 28.30 -33.40
C ALA A 49 45.03 29.36 -32.62
N PRO A 50 45.23 30.67 -32.88
CA PRO A 50 45.06 31.72 -31.88
C PRO A 50 43.84 32.64 -32.09
N GLY A 51 43.45 33.32 -31.01
CA GLY A 51 43.46 34.79 -30.98
C GLY A 51 42.25 35.62 -31.43
N VAL A 52 41.58 36.19 -30.41
CA VAL A 52 41.10 37.59 -30.29
C VAL A 52 39.75 37.98 -30.93
N GLY A 53 38.86 38.49 -30.07
CA GLY A 53 37.73 39.36 -30.42
C GLY A 53 36.86 39.70 -29.21
N SER A 54 37.23 40.74 -28.45
CA SER A 54 36.37 41.36 -27.42
C SER A 54 35.46 42.43 -28.02
N SER A 55 34.18 42.38 -27.66
CA SER A 55 33.23 43.48 -27.45
C SER A 55 31.89 42.81 -27.08
N ALA A 56 30.93 43.37 -26.37
CA ALA A 56 30.75 44.53 -25.53
C ALA A 56 29.49 44.19 -24.69
N GLY A 57 29.39 44.75 -23.49
CA GLY A 57 28.28 44.47 -22.58
C GLY A 57 26.91 44.91 -23.11
N SER A 58 25.89 44.14 -22.79
CA SER A 58 24.54 44.65 -22.57
C SER A 58 23.98 43.99 -21.32
N GLU A 59 24.00 44.73 -20.21
CA GLU A 59 23.26 44.41 -19.01
C GLU A 59 21.76 44.46 -19.37
N HIS A 60 21.16 43.31 -19.63
CA HIS A 60 19.72 43.17 -19.55
C HIS A 60 19.39 42.94 -18.08
N GLY A 61 18.71 43.91 -17.48
CA GLY A 61 18.23 43.82 -16.12
C GLY A 61 17.36 42.58 -15.96
N ASP A 62 17.79 41.68 -15.09
CA ASP A 62 16.95 40.64 -14.53
C ASP A 62 15.92 41.32 -13.63
N GLU A 63 14.84 41.80 -14.25
CA GLU A 63 13.62 42.13 -13.55
C GLU A 63 13.14 40.82 -12.93
N ALA A 64 13.35 40.68 -11.62
CA ALA A 64 12.94 39.52 -10.85
C ALA A 64 11.43 39.33 -11.06
N ALA A 65 11.08 38.46 -11.99
CA ALA A 65 9.72 38.03 -12.23
C ALA A 65 9.17 37.55 -10.89
N ALA A 66 8.15 38.25 -10.39
CA ALA A 66 7.40 37.82 -9.22
C ALA A 66 7.10 36.32 -9.38
N PRO A 67 7.26 35.49 -8.33
CA PRO A 67 7.08 34.05 -8.47
C PRO A 67 5.70 33.80 -9.07
N ALA A 68 5.69 33.24 -10.29
CA ALA A 68 4.46 32.93 -10.99
C ALA A 68 3.57 32.14 -10.03
N LYS A 69 2.41 32.70 -9.70
CA LYS A 69 1.39 32.03 -8.88
C LYS A 69 1.11 30.69 -9.55
N GLY A 70 1.54 29.60 -8.90
CA GLY A 70 1.32 28.25 -9.41
C GLY A 70 -0.16 27.97 -9.66
N PRO A 71 -0.50 26.91 -10.42
CA PRO A 71 -1.89 26.58 -10.69
C PRO A 71 -2.68 26.41 -9.39
N VAL A 72 -3.92 26.91 -9.37
CA VAL A 72 -4.84 26.74 -8.25
C VAL A 72 -5.44 25.33 -8.33
N HIS A 73 -5.29 24.55 -7.27
CA HIS A 73 -5.85 23.20 -7.17
C HIS A 73 -7.24 23.26 -6.50
N VAL A 74 -8.28 22.84 -7.22
CA VAL A 74 -9.67 22.84 -6.74
C VAL A 74 -10.06 21.45 -6.24
N ALA A 75 -10.63 21.35 -5.04
CA ALA A 75 -11.10 20.07 -4.50
C ALA A 75 -12.36 19.57 -5.23
N THR A 76 -12.40 18.27 -5.56
CA THR A 76 -13.53 17.59 -6.23
C THR A 76 -14.27 16.59 -5.36
N SER A 77 -13.78 16.33 -4.16
CA SER A 77 -14.38 15.46 -3.14
C SER A 77 -13.88 15.91 -1.76
N VAL A 78 -14.52 15.45 -0.68
CA VAL A 78 -14.00 15.72 0.67
C VAL A 78 -12.61 15.09 0.85
N CYS A 79 -12.39 13.87 0.35
CA CYS A 79 -11.05 13.27 0.38
C CYS A 79 -10.01 14.09 -0.39
N ASP A 80 -10.35 14.68 -1.54
CA ASP A 80 -9.44 15.60 -2.25
C ASP A 80 -9.20 16.87 -1.44
N ALA A 81 -10.23 17.41 -0.79
CA ALA A 81 -10.09 18.54 0.11
C ALA A 81 -9.12 18.24 1.27
N GLN A 82 -9.19 17.04 1.86
CA GLN A 82 -8.25 16.63 2.91
C GLN A 82 -6.81 16.54 2.37
N ARG A 83 -6.62 15.95 1.19
CA ARG A 83 -5.29 15.85 0.54
C ARG A 83 -4.72 17.23 0.22
N LEU A 84 -5.53 18.14 -0.30
CA LEU A 84 -5.10 19.52 -0.60
C LEU A 84 -4.77 20.32 0.66
N LYS A 85 -5.55 20.16 1.74
CA LYS A 85 -5.23 20.75 3.05
C LYS A 85 -3.87 20.26 3.56
N ALA A 86 -3.60 18.95 3.45
CA ALA A 86 -2.33 18.36 3.85
C ALA A 86 -1.17 18.86 2.98
N ALA A 87 -1.33 18.88 1.65
CA ALA A 87 -0.33 19.39 0.72
C ALA A 87 0.02 20.86 1.01
N LYS A 88 -0.98 21.72 1.25
CA LYS A 88 -0.75 23.13 1.61
C LYS A 88 -0.09 23.30 2.97
N ALA A 89 -0.33 22.41 3.92
CA ALA A 89 0.35 22.42 5.21
C ALA A 89 1.84 22.05 5.08
N GLU A 90 2.18 21.16 4.14
CA GLU A 90 3.57 20.81 3.81
C GLU A 90 4.28 21.88 2.97
N ASP A 91 3.60 22.44 1.96
CA ASP A 91 4.10 23.53 1.12
C ASP A 91 3.09 24.70 1.07
N PRO A 92 3.32 25.77 1.86
CA PRO A 92 2.46 26.95 1.89
C PRO A 92 2.31 27.69 0.55
N ARG A 93 3.15 27.39 -0.46
CA ARG A 93 3.09 28.01 -1.79
C ARG A 93 1.97 27.42 -2.64
N ILE A 94 1.47 26.23 -2.30
CA ILE A 94 0.38 25.58 -3.03
C ILE A 94 -0.91 26.40 -2.86
N GLN A 95 -1.48 26.80 -3.99
CA GLN A 95 -2.75 27.50 -4.02
C GLN A 95 -3.87 26.47 -4.13
N ILE A 96 -4.81 26.53 -3.21
CA ILE A 96 -5.93 25.60 -3.15
C ILE A 96 -7.24 26.36 -3.06
N GLU A 97 -8.27 25.79 -3.68
CA GLU A 97 -9.65 26.20 -3.54
C GLU A 97 -10.44 24.99 -3.04
N ILE A 98 -11.17 25.16 -1.94
CA ILE A 98 -11.98 24.10 -1.36
C ILE A 98 -13.43 24.57 -1.35
N PRO A 99 -14.26 24.08 -2.29
CA PRO A 99 -15.69 24.35 -2.29
C PRO A 99 -16.36 23.96 -0.95
N ALA A 100 -17.40 24.69 -0.56
CA ALA A 100 -18.04 24.54 0.75
C ALA A 100 -18.65 23.14 0.96
N GLU A 101 -19.09 22.51 -0.14
CA GLU A 101 -19.59 21.14 -0.18
C GLU A 101 -18.53 20.12 0.24
N PHE A 102 -17.26 20.34 -0.11
CA PHE A 102 -16.14 19.44 0.20
C PHE A 102 -15.35 19.85 1.45
N ASN A 103 -15.62 21.05 1.99
CA ASN A 103 -15.00 21.53 3.22
C ASN A 103 -15.65 20.91 4.46
N LYS A 104 -15.59 19.58 4.57
CA LYS A 104 -16.12 18.82 5.70
C LYS A 104 -14.99 18.36 6.63
N PRO A 105 -15.28 18.16 7.93
CA PRO A 105 -14.30 17.61 8.87
C PRO A 105 -14.06 16.11 8.66
N TRP A 106 -15.04 15.40 8.08
CA TRP A 106 -15.05 13.96 7.89
C TRP A 106 -15.38 13.59 6.45
N PRO A 107 -14.84 12.49 5.91
CA PRO A 107 -13.83 11.59 6.50
C PRO A 107 -12.47 12.27 6.72
N SER A 108 -11.63 11.69 7.59
CA SER A 108 -10.27 12.18 7.83
C SER A 108 -9.33 11.82 6.67
N LEU A 109 -8.19 12.52 6.57
CA LEU A 109 -7.16 12.19 5.57
C LEU A 109 -6.73 10.72 5.64
N SER A 110 -6.48 10.22 6.86
CA SER A 110 -6.02 8.83 7.03
C SER A 110 -7.06 7.80 6.62
N ALA A 111 -8.35 8.09 6.81
CA ALA A 111 -9.44 7.25 6.32
C ALA A 111 -9.44 7.22 4.78
N CYS A 112 -9.34 8.38 4.13
CA CYS A 112 -9.27 8.49 2.67
C CYS A 112 -8.05 7.76 2.08
N GLU A 113 -6.87 7.92 2.67
CA GLU A 113 -5.66 7.22 2.21
C GLU A 113 -5.75 5.70 2.38
N SER A 114 -6.32 5.24 3.50
CA SER A 114 -6.49 3.81 3.75
C SER A 114 -7.48 3.17 2.76
N HIS A 115 -8.57 3.89 2.46
CA HIS A 115 -9.56 3.48 1.48
C HIS A 115 -8.94 3.33 0.09
N ASP A 116 -8.20 4.33 -0.38
CA ASP A 116 -7.52 4.27 -1.68
C ASP A 116 -6.49 3.14 -1.73
N ALA A 117 -5.71 2.96 -0.67
CA ALA A 117 -4.69 1.92 -0.59
C ALA A 117 -5.29 0.50 -0.70
N THR A 118 -6.48 0.29 -0.13
CA THR A 118 -7.18 -0.99 -0.24
C THR A 118 -7.79 -1.26 -1.62
N TRP A 119 -8.05 -0.20 -2.41
CA TRP A 119 -8.56 -0.31 -3.78
C TRP A 119 -7.47 -0.39 -4.85
N ASP A 120 -6.19 -0.22 -4.51
CA ASP A 120 -5.13 -0.32 -5.50
C ASP A 120 -5.05 -1.74 -6.07
N GLU A 121 -5.44 -1.88 -7.34
CA GLU A 121 -5.39 -3.14 -8.09
C GLU A 121 -3.95 -3.65 -8.27
N ARG A 122 -2.96 -2.74 -8.20
CA ARG A 122 -1.54 -3.09 -8.32
C ARG A 122 -0.94 -3.54 -7.00
N ALA A 123 -1.61 -3.27 -5.87
CA ALA A 123 -1.16 -3.72 -4.57
C ALA A 123 -1.43 -5.23 -4.42
N ASP A 124 -0.51 -5.91 -3.72
CA ASP A 124 -0.58 -7.35 -3.49
C ASP A 124 -1.89 -7.78 -2.83
N GLY A 125 -2.29 -9.03 -3.09
CA GLY A 125 -3.49 -9.63 -2.53
C GLY A 125 -4.77 -9.38 -3.34
N PRO A 126 -5.84 -10.15 -3.06
CA PRO A 126 -7.06 -10.07 -3.83
C PRO A 126 -7.89 -8.83 -3.46
N MET A 127 -8.64 -8.31 -4.43
CA MET A 127 -9.70 -7.34 -4.17
C MET A 127 -10.80 -7.98 -3.32
N GLN A 128 -11.06 -7.39 -2.16
CA GLN A 128 -12.11 -7.82 -1.23
C GLN A 128 -13.44 -7.15 -1.58
N PRO A 129 -14.59 -7.70 -1.13
CA PRO A 129 -15.90 -7.06 -1.35
C PRO A 129 -16.01 -5.69 -0.69
N ILE A 130 -15.37 -5.53 0.48
CA ILE A 130 -15.25 -4.26 1.19
C ILE A 130 -13.74 -3.92 1.27
N PRO A 131 -13.36 -2.67 0.95
CA PRO A 131 -11.99 -2.14 1.03
C PRO A 131 -11.58 -1.91 2.50
N PHE A 132 -11.40 -3.00 3.24
CA PHE A 132 -11.09 -2.96 4.66
C PHE A 132 -9.58 -2.83 4.90
N SER A 133 -9.16 -1.77 5.61
CA SER A 133 -7.77 -1.56 6.02
C SER A 133 -7.53 -2.02 7.46
N HIS A 134 -6.69 -3.03 7.67
CA HIS A 134 -6.25 -3.41 9.02
C HIS A 134 -5.37 -2.33 9.63
N LYS A 135 -4.54 -1.67 8.82
CA LYS A 135 -3.70 -0.55 9.27
C LYS A 135 -4.50 0.59 9.87
N HIS A 136 -5.64 0.95 9.28
CA HIS A 136 -6.49 1.99 9.84
C HIS A 136 -7.07 1.56 11.19
N HIS A 137 -7.63 0.35 11.27
CA HIS A 137 -8.34 -0.12 12.47
C HIS A 137 -7.40 -0.57 13.60
N ALA A 138 -6.49 -1.51 13.32
CA ALA A 138 -5.55 -2.06 14.31
C ALA A 138 -4.30 -1.18 14.48
N GLY A 139 -3.82 -0.55 13.41
CA GLY A 139 -2.62 0.30 13.46
C GLY A 139 -2.87 1.70 14.00
N GLN A 140 -3.80 2.45 13.42
CA GLN A 140 -4.03 3.85 13.82
C GLN A 140 -4.92 3.95 15.07
N PHE A 141 -6.02 3.18 15.11
CA PHE A 141 -6.95 3.20 16.24
C PHE A 141 -6.65 2.17 17.32
N GLN A 142 -5.63 1.33 17.13
CA GLN A 142 -5.18 0.36 18.14
C GLN A 142 -6.31 -0.57 18.60
N ILE A 143 -7.25 -0.91 17.70
CA ILE A 143 -8.31 -1.88 17.98
C ILE A 143 -7.67 -3.26 18.09
N ASP A 144 -7.90 -3.93 19.22
CA ASP A 144 -7.35 -5.26 19.48
C ASP A 144 -7.80 -6.29 18.44
N CYS A 145 -6.90 -7.20 18.05
CA CYS A 145 -7.18 -8.21 17.03
C CYS A 145 -8.38 -9.09 17.39
N GLN A 146 -8.54 -9.44 18.67
CA GLN A 146 -9.59 -10.34 19.16
C GLN A 146 -10.95 -9.65 19.25
N TYR A 147 -11.01 -8.32 19.17
CA TYR A 147 -12.27 -7.60 19.12
C TYR A 147 -13.09 -8.04 17.89
N CYS A 148 -12.46 -8.04 16.72
CA CYS A 148 -13.10 -8.51 15.48
C CYS A 148 -12.97 -10.04 15.31
N HIS A 149 -11.80 -10.61 15.60
CA HIS A 149 -11.54 -12.05 15.49
C HIS A 149 -11.78 -12.78 16.80
N SER A 150 -13.02 -12.69 17.29
CA SER A 150 -13.38 -13.07 18.66
C SER A 150 -13.34 -14.58 18.96
N ALA A 151 -13.22 -15.45 17.96
CA ALA A 151 -13.18 -16.90 18.19
C ALA A 151 -11.76 -17.47 18.26
N THR A 152 -10.73 -16.62 18.13
CA THR A 152 -9.31 -17.01 18.07
C THR A 152 -8.83 -17.81 19.29
N ASP A 153 -9.32 -17.49 20.48
CA ASP A 153 -8.93 -18.09 21.77
C ASP A 153 -9.71 -19.37 22.13
N ARG A 154 -10.90 -19.55 21.56
CA ARG A 154 -11.83 -20.64 21.92
C ARG A 154 -12.06 -21.67 20.82
N SER A 155 -11.95 -21.27 19.56
CA SER A 155 -12.27 -22.09 18.40
C SER A 155 -11.02 -22.53 17.61
N ARG A 156 -11.22 -23.51 16.74
CA ARG A 156 -10.19 -23.93 15.78
C ARG A 156 -9.95 -22.85 14.72
N ALA A 157 -11.00 -22.15 14.32
CA ALA A 157 -10.93 -21.05 13.36
C ALA A 157 -11.09 -19.71 14.10
N ALA A 158 -10.33 -18.69 13.69
CA ALA A 158 -10.48 -17.33 14.19
C ALA A 158 -11.87 -16.73 13.91
N GLY A 159 -12.49 -17.15 12.81
CA GLY A 159 -13.74 -16.59 12.29
C GLY A 159 -13.53 -15.24 11.60
N MET A 160 -14.49 -14.86 10.77
CA MET A 160 -14.60 -13.50 10.24
C MET A 160 -15.65 -12.74 11.05
N PRO A 161 -15.45 -11.44 11.33
CA PRO A 161 -16.44 -10.63 12.02
C PRO A 161 -17.75 -10.59 11.22
N SER A 162 -18.86 -10.55 11.95
CA SER A 162 -20.17 -10.32 11.36
C SER A 162 -20.36 -8.84 11.03
N VAL A 163 -21.37 -8.52 10.22
CA VAL A 163 -21.68 -7.13 9.84
C VAL A 163 -22.03 -6.30 11.08
N GLU A 164 -22.65 -6.91 12.10
CA GLU A 164 -22.98 -6.30 13.39
C GLU A 164 -21.75 -5.72 14.08
N VAL A 165 -20.60 -6.42 14.05
CA VAL A 165 -19.36 -5.96 14.69
C VAL A 165 -18.90 -4.64 14.07
N CYS A 166 -18.94 -4.56 12.73
CA CYS A 166 -18.61 -3.35 12.00
C CYS A 166 -19.60 -2.22 12.34
N MET A 167 -20.90 -2.52 12.29
CA MET A 167 -21.95 -1.53 12.53
C MET A 167 -22.03 -1.05 13.97
N GLY A 168 -21.48 -1.78 14.94
CA GLY A 168 -21.38 -1.34 16.33
C GLY A 168 -20.66 0.02 16.48
N CYS A 169 -19.67 0.29 15.64
CA CYS A 169 -19.03 1.61 15.54
C CYS A 169 -19.56 2.41 14.36
N HIS A 170 -19.68 1.80 13.17
CA HIS A 170 -20.01 2.53 11.95
C HIS A 170 -21.43 3.11 11.89
N ALA A 171 -22.34 2.67 12.77
CA ALA A 171 -23.64 3.31 12.96
C ALA A 171 -23.56 4.68 13.66
N GLN A 172 -22.47 4.97 14.37
CA GLN A 172 -22.30 6.19 15.17
C GLN A 172 -21.60 7.31 14.40
N PHE A 173 -20.95 6.99 13.26
CA PHE A 173 -20.29 7.97 12.43
C PHE A 173 -21.30 8.81 11.63
N PRO A 174 -20.98 10.09 11.37
CA PRO A 174 -21.87 10.98 10.65
C PRO A 174 -21.99 10.54 9.18
N LYS A 175 -23.08 10.94 8.52
CA LYS A 175 -23.42 10.49 7.15
C LYS A 175 -22.37 10.86 6.11
N GLU A 176 -21.54 11.85 6.38
CA GLU A 176 -20.40 12.22 5.55
C GLU A 176 -19.45 11.05 5.30
N TYR A 177 -19.32 10.09 6.22
CA TYR A 177 -18.52 8.88 6.00
C TYR A 177 -19.08 7.95 4.90
N ASP A 178 -20.35 8.12 4.52
CA ASP A 178 -21.02 7.26 3.53
C ASP A 178 -20.57 7.58 2.10
N GLU A 179 -19.79 8.66 1.91
CA GLU A 179 -19.11 8.94 0.66
C GLU A 179 -17.98 7.92 0.37
N LEU A 180 -17.44 7.28 1.42
CA LEU A 180 -16.44 6.23 1.24
C LEU A 180 -17.15 4.96 0.77
N GLU A 181 -16.74 4.47 -0.40
CA GLU A 181 -17.34 3.31 -1.04
C GLU A 181 -17.42 2.10 -0.11
N GLY A 182 -16.37 1.85 0.68
CA GLY A 182 -16.37 0.75 1.64
C GLY A 182 -17.42 0.84 2.75
N ILE A 183 -17.70 2.05 3.24
CA ILE A 183 -18.73 2.28 4.26
C ILE A 183 -20.12 2.15 3.65
N ARG A 184 -20.29 2.64 2.41
CA ARG A 184 -21.54 2.48 1.65
C ARG A 184 -21.88 1.00 1.43
N ILE A 185 -20.92 0.19 0.99
CA ILE A 185 -21.10 -1.27 0.82
C ILE A 185 -21.41 -1.95 2.15
N LEU A 186 -20.72 -1.58 3.24
CA LEU A 186 -20.98 -2.11 4.58
C LEU A 186 -22.43 -1.83 5.01
N LYS A 187 -22.90 -0.59 4.86
CA LYS A 187 -24.26 -0.19 5.23
C LYS A 187 -25.31 -0.90 4.38
N GLN A 188 -25.03 -1.12 3.09
CA GLN A 188 -25.89 -1.93 2.24
C GLN A 188 -26.07 -3.35 2.79
N HIS A 189 -24.98 -4.05 3.13
CA HIS A 189 -25.05 -5.38 3.75
C HIS A 189 -25.82 -5.38 5.07
N TRP A 190 -25.69 -4.31 5.86
CA TRP A 190 -26.44 -4.14 7.10
C TRP A 190 -27.95 -3.98 6.89
N GLU A 191 -28.35 -3.19 5.89
CA GLU A 191 -29.76 -2.94 5.54
C GLU A 191 -30.41 -4.19 4.95
N GLU A 192 -29.72 -4.85 4.02
CA GLU A 192 -30.20 -6.05 3.34
C GLU A 192 -30.15 -7.32 4.22
N LYS A 193 -29.49 -7.25 5.39
CA LYS A 193 -29.26 -8.40 6.28
C LYS A 193 -28.51 -9.54 5.59
N THR A 194 -27.60 -9.18 4.68
CA THR A 194 -26.78 -10.13 3.93
C THR A 194 -25.35 -10.17 4.50
N PRO A 195 -24.74 -11.36 4.63
CA PRO A 195 -23.36 -11.47 5.08
C PRO A 195 -22.39 -11.02 4.00
N VAL A 196 -21.24 -10.49 4.41
CA VAL A 196 -20.12 -10.16 3.50
C VAL A 196 -19.36 -11.44 3.15
N VAL A 197 -19.26 -11.75 1.85
CA VAL A 197 -18.56 -12.95 1.35
C VAL A 197 -17.09 -12.64 1.09
N TRP A 198 -16.28 -12.67 2.14
CA TRP A 198 -14.85 -12.38 2.08
C TRP A 198 -14.06 -13.41 1.24
N LYS A 199 -13.03 -12.94 0.53
CA LYS A 199 -12.05 -13.83 -0.10
C LYS A 199 -10.98 -14.21 0.92
N GLN A 200 -10.98 -15.48 1.31
CA GLN A 200 -9.99 -16.01 2.25
C GLN A 200 -8.58 -16.01 1.63
N ILE A 201 -7.63 -15.40 2.35
CA ILE A 201 -6.23 -15.29 1.90
C ILE A 201 -5.39 -16.44 2.45
N HIS A 202 -5.46 -16.69 3.76
CA HIS A 202 -4.75 -17.80 4.40
C HIS A 202 -5.59 -19.07 4.30
N ARG A 203 -5.20 -20.00 3.42
CA ARG A 203 -5.84 -21.31 3.28
C ARG A 203 -4.80 -22.42 3.41
N LEU A 204 -5.03 -23.34 4.33
CA LEU A 204 -4.28 -24.59 4.44
C LEU A 204 -5.04 -25.70 3.71
N PRO A 205 -4.35 -26.75 3.24
CA PRO A 205 -5.02 -27.93 2.69
C PRO A 205 -6.01 -28.53 3.70
N GLU A 206 -7.12 -29.11 3.21
CA GLU A 206 -8.22 -29.54 4.08
C GLU A 206 -7.87 -30.69 5.03
N HIS A 207 -6.87 -31.50 4.67
CA HIS A 207 -6.29 -32.54 5.51
C HIS A 207 -5.35 -31.96 6.58
N VAL A 208 -5.19 -30.64 6.68
CA VAL A 208 -4.44 -29.96 7.76
C VAL A 208 -5.42 -29.36 8.74
N LYS A 209 -5.26 -29.73 10.01
CA LYS A 209 -6.22 -29.48 11.08
C LYS A 209 -5.72 -28.46 12.08
N PHE A 210 -5.34 -27.28 11.58
CA PHE A 210 -4.90 -26.15 12.40
C PHE A 210 -5.97 -25.72 13.43
N ARG A 211 -5.51 -25.25 14.60
CA ARG A 211 -6.37 -24.82 15.71
C ARG A 211 -5.88 -23.51 16.32
N HIS A 212 -6.56 -22.40 16.07
CA HIS A 212 -6.18 -21.08 16.61
C HIS A 212 -6.11 -21.07 18.13
N ASN A 213 -7.14 -21.59 18.81
CA ASN A 213 -7.23 -21.59 20.27
C ASN A 213 -5.98 -22.15 20.97
N ARG A 214 -5.41 -23.26 20.47
CA ARG A 214 -4.19 -23.85 21.06
C ARG A 214 -2.98 -22.94 20.95
N HIS A 215 -2.85 -22.20 19.85
CA HIS A 215 -1.70 -21.32 19.63
C HIS A 215 -1.86 -20.01 20.42
N VAL A 216 -3.07 -19.45 20.43
CA VAL A 216 -3.36 -18.21 21.19
C VAL A 216 -3.23 -18.45 22.69
N GLN A 217 -3.75 -19.57 23.21
CA GLN A 217 -3.61 -19.93 24.62
C GLN A 217 -2.17 -20.24 25.03
N ALA A 218 -1.33 -20.66 24.09
CA ALA A 218 0.11 -20.82 24.31
C ALA A 218 0.88 -19.49 24.25
N GLY A 219 0.19 -18.35 24.11
CA GLY A 219 0.80 -17.02 24.06
C GLY A 219 1.49 -16.69 22.74
N VAL A 220 1.20 -17.42 21.66
CA VAL A 220 1.75 -17.12 20.34
C VAL A 220 1.07 -15.87 19.78
N ALA A 221 1.85 -14.81 19.58
CA ALA A 221 1.36 -13.56 19.00
C ALA A 221 0.83 -13.74 17.56
N CYS A 222 -0.25 -13.06 17.22
CA CYS A 222 -0.89 -13.10 15.90
C CYS A 222 0.11 -12.81 14.77
N GLN A 223 0.96 -11.81 14.97
CA GLN A 223 1.95 -11.33 14.01
C GLN A 223 3.00 -12.39 13.67
N LYS A 224 3.28 -13.31 14.61
CA LYS A 224 4.21 -14.42 14.38
C LYS A 224 3.77 -15.27 13.19
N CYS A 225 2.45 -15.43 12.99
CA CYS A 225 1.85 -16.20 11.90
C CYS A 225 1.35 -15.33 10.74
N HIS A 226 0.78 -14.15 11.01
CA HIS A 226 0.11 -13.33 9.99
C HIS A 226 0.92 -12.12 9.50
N GLY A 227 2.10 -11.87 10.08
CA GLY A 227 2.92 -10.69 9.77
C GLY A 227 2.44 -9.45 10.52
N PRO A 228 3.03 -8.27 10.25
CA PRO A 228 2.63 -7.01 10.87
C PRO A 228 1.29 -6.52 10.29
N VAL A 229 0.18 -7.21 10.61
CA VAL A 229 -1.16 -6.94 10.05
C VAL A 229 -1.62 -5.50 10.34
N GLU A 230 -1.22 -4.95 11.48
CA GLU A 230 -1.44 -3.55 11.89
C GLU A 230 -0.74 -2.52 10.98
N GLU A 231 0.14 -2.93 10.07
CA GLU A 231 0.79 -2.07 9.09
C GLU A 231 0.22 -2.27 7.66
N ILE A 232 -0.71 -3.22 7.49
CA ILE A 232 -1.20 -3.66 6.19
C ILE A 232 -2.57 -3.03 5.90
N ASP A 233 -2.64 -2.21 4.86
CA ASP A 233 -3.91 -1.70 4.33
C ASP A 233 -4.66 -2.83 3.61
N LYS A 234 -4.16 -3.26 2.45
CA LYS A 234 -4.72 -4.38 1.68
C LYS A 234 -4.12 -5.70 2.13
N MET A 235 -4.94 -6.56 2.72
CA MET A 235 -4.46 -7.84 3.21
C MET A 235 -3.93 -8.72 2.07
N HIS A 236 -2.74 -9.28 2.26
CA HIS A 236 -2.06 -10.17 1.33
C HIS A 236 -1.25 -11.21 2.12
N LEU A 237 -0.73 -12.23 1.43
CA LEU A 237 0.22 -13.15 2.05
C LEU A 237 1.55 -12.44 2.19
N VAL A 238 2.00 -12.23 3.43
CA VAL A 238 3.34 -11.69 3.68
C VAL A 238 4.39 -12.76 3.36
N PRO A 239 5.34 -12.47 2.46
CA PRO A 239 6.43 -13.39 2.13
C PRO A 239 7.48 -13.37 3.25
N ASP A 240 7.20 -13.94 4.41
CA ASP A 240 8.24 -14.25 5.41
C ASP A 240 8.98 -15.53 5.01
N THR A 241 9.49 -15.51 3.78
CA THR A 241 10.25 -16.61 3.20
C THR A 241 11.62 -16.62 3.83
N LYS A 242 11.88 -17.56 4.75
CA LYS A 242 13.27 -17.84 5.16
C LYS A 242 13.99 -18.46 3.96
N TRP A 243 15.08 -17.81 3.54
CA TRP A 243 16.05 -18.42 2.64
C TRP A 243 16.83 -19.48 3.41
N TRP A 244 16.52 -20.75 3.19
CA TRP A 244 17.38 -21.84 3.65
C TRP A 244 18.70 -21.81 2.85
N PHE A 245 19.80 -22.26 3.45
CA PHE A 245 21.15 -22.17 2.85
C PHE A 245 21.35 -22.97 1.54
N TYR A 246 20.32 -23.70 1.09
CA TYR A 246 20.26 -24.36 -0.22
C TYR A 246 19.32 -23.66 -1.24
N GLY A 247 18.86 -22.44 -0.97
CA GLY A 247 18.12 -21.64 -1.96
C GLY A 247 16.67 -22.05 -2.22
N LEU A 248 16.05 -22.84 -1.33
CA LEU A 248 14.62 -23.14 -1.42
C LEU A 248 13.82 -22.14 -0.58
N PRO A 249 12.91 -21.35 -1.20
CA PRO A 249 12.00 -20.49 -0.45
C PRO A 249 11.00 -21.37 0.32
N THR A 250 11.01 -21.34 1.65
CA THR A 250 9.88 -21.90 2.43
C THR A 250 8.91 -20.77 2.74
N GLN A 251 7.66 -20.88 2.30
CA GLN A 251 6.64 -19.88 2.62
C GLN A 251 6.20 -20.01 4.08
N LYS A 252 5.78 -18.89 4.68
CA LYS A 252 5.14 -18.89 6.00
C LYS A 252 3.91 -19.80 5.95
N LEU A 253 3.68 -20.58 7.02
CA LEU A 253 2.58 -21.54 7.15
C LEU A 253 2.68 -22.81 6.26
N GLU A 254 3.82 -23.06 5.62
CA GLU A 254 4.12 -24.38 5.09
C GLU A 254 4.52 -25.36 6.22
N MET A 255 4.43 -26.67 5.95
CA MET A 255 4.76 -27.72 6.93
C MET A 255 6.13 -27.52 7.58
N GLY A 256 7.15 -27.16 6.79
CA GLY A 256 8.51 -26.91 7.29
C GLY A 256 8.56 -25.79 8.33
N TRP A 257 7.82 -24.71 8.10
CA TRP A 257 7.71 -23.59 9.04
C TRP A 257 7.01 -24.02 10.34
N CYS A 258 5.89 -24.75 10.25
CA CYS A 258 5.14 -25.24 11.40
C CYS A 258 6.00 -26.16 12.28
N ILE A 259 6.67 -27.15 11.69
CA ILE A 259 7.51 -28.10 12.42
C ILE A 259 8.71 -27.41 13.04
N GLN A 260 9.35 -26.46 12.35
CA GLN A 260 10.45 -25.70 12.92
C GLN A 260 10.00 -24.89 14.14
N CYS A 261 8.87 -24.19 14.05
CA CYS A 261 8.29 -23.46 15.18
C CYS A 261 8.00 -24.37 16.38
N HIS A 262 7.44 -25.56 16.14
CA HIS A 262 7.15 -26.53 17.20
C HIS A 262 8.43 -27.09 17.86
N ARG A 263 9.51 -27.26 17.10
CA ARG A 263 10.83 -27.67 17.63
C ARG A 263 11.45 -26.58 18.50
N ASP A 264 11.42 -25.34 18.01
CA ASP A 264 12.01 -24.17 18.69
C ASP A 264 11.29 -23.85 20.01
N ASN A 265 10.06 -24.31 20.20
CA ASN A 265 9.29 -24.14 21.43
C ASN A 265 9.64 -25.16 22.54
N ASN A 266 10.93 -25.48 22.73
CA ASN A 266 11.41 -26.52 23.66
C ASN A 266 10.65 -27.86 23.53
N GLN A 267 10.22 -28.21 22.32
CA GLN A 267 9.42 -29.42 22.02
C GLN A 267 8.10 -29.57 22.82
N GLN A 268 7.57 -28.48 23.37
CA GLN A 268 6.27 -28.51 24.08
C GLN A 268 5.07 -28.68 23.14
N ALA A 269 5.25 -28.35 21.86
CA ALA A 269 4.23 -28.55 20.83
C ALA A 269 4.42 -29.88 20.10
N THR A 270 3.32 -30.58 19.83
CA THR A 270 3.33 -31.86 19.11
C THR A 270 3.91 -31.74 17.71
N GLN A 271 4.77 -32.68 17.32
CA GLN A 271 5.29 -32.80 15.95
C GLN A 271 4.70 -34.04 15.25
N ASP A 272 3.70 -34.68 15.86
CA ASP A 272 3.05 -35.87 15.33
C ASP A 272 2.21 -35.52 14.08
N CYS A 273 2.43 -36.28 13.00
CA CYS A 273 1.68 -36.19 11.77
C CYS A 273 0.17 -36.26 12.02
N LEU A 274 -0.30 -37.19 12.86
CA LEU A 274 -1.73 -37.42 13.10
C LEU A 274 -2.38 -36.34 13.96
N ALA A 275 -1.60 -35.58 14.72
CA ALA A 275 -2.12 -34.43 15.45
C ALA A 275 -2.48 -33.27 14.49
N CYS A 276 -1.79 -33.20 13.36
CA CYS A 276 -1.96 -32.16 12.34
C CYS A 276 -2.80 -32.61 11.14
N HIS A 277 -2.78 -33.91 10.83
CA HIS A 277 -3.38 -34.47 9.62
C HIS A 277 -4.35 -35.61 9.95
N TYR A 278 -5.64 -35.36 9.74
CA TYR A 278 -6.73 -36.34 9.87
C TYR A 278 -7.99 -35.88 9.16
#